data_AF-A0A098M528-F1
#
_entry.id   AF-A0A098M528-F1
#
_cell.length_a   1.000
_cell.length_b   1.000
_cell.length_c   1.000
_cell.angle_alpha   90.00
_cell.angle_beta   90.00
_cell.angle_gamma   90.00
#
_symmetry.space_group_name_H-M   'P 1'
#
loop_
_entity.id
_entity.type
_entity.pdbx_description
1 polymer ?
#
loop_
_entity_poly.entity_id
_entity_poly.type
_entity_poly.pdbx_seq_one_letter_code
_entity_poly.pdbx_strand_id
1 'polypeptide(L)'
;MANSDVRLALWSGTNFSVRRILFRRGGVAVRDLGAFRFNNELSSFRLRNVVQSSEVTLVIFSRINFQGSFRVYRGSQSVANLGNANFNNVTSSFVLVGRNLTNAQITQIQSTGRPPQDVLIIRQ
;
A
#
# COMPACT_ATOMS: atom_id res chain seq x y z
N MET A 1 8.81 17.91 5.23
CA MET A 1 9.72 16.78 4.94
C MET A 1 8.88 15.70 4.28
N ALA A 2 9.24 15.25 3.07
CA ALA A 2 8.54 14.12 2.45
C ALA A 2 8.66 12.88 3.36
N ASN A 3 7.62 12.04 3.42
CA ASN A 3 7.66 10.78 4.16
C ASN A 3 7.81 10.94 5.71
N SER A 4 7.05 11.82 6.37
CA SER A 4 7.04 11.95 7.85
C SER A 4 5.82 11.25 8.49
N ASP A 5 6.05 10.39 9.49
CA ASP A 5 5.07 9.58 10.28
C ASP A 5 3.83 9.10 9.49
N VAL A 6 4.08 8.24 8.49
CA VAL A 6 3.04 7.50 7.78
C VAL A 6 2.80 6.17 8.47
N ARG A 7 1.53 5.85 8.69
CA ARG A 7 1.03 4.64 9.34
C ARG A 7 0.10 3.92 8.39
N LEU A 8 0.42 2.67 8.10
CA LEU A 8 -0.41 1.79 7.30
C LEU A 8 -0.73 0.55 8.13
N ALA A 9 -2.02 0.32 8.36
CA ALA A 9 -2.52 -0.92 8.92
C ALA A 9 -3.32 -1.68 7.86
N LEU A 10 -2.96 -2.94 7.66
CA LEU A 10 -3.56 -3.87 6.69
C LEU A 10 -4.26 -4.99 7.45
N TRP A 11 -5.47 -5.36 7.04
CA TRP A 11 -6.26 -6.42 7.66
C TRP A 11 -6.73 -7.45 6.65
N SER A 12 -6.71 -8.73 7.05
CA SER A 12 -7.17 -9.82 6.19
C SER A 12 -8.70 -9.96 6.14
N GLY A 13 -9.40 -9.47 7.18
CA GLY A 13 -10.85 -9.38 7.21
C GLY A 13 -11.37 -8.01 6.77
N THR A 14 -12.65 -7.96 6.42
CA THR A 14 -13.38 -6.69 6.28
C THR A 14 -13.58 -6.03 7.65
N ASN A 15 -13.94 -4.74 7.67
CA ASN A 15 -14.18 -3.96 8.88
C ASN A 15 -13.01 -3.99 9.89
N PHE A 16 -11.76 -4.05 9.39
CA PHE A 16 -10.53 -3.99 10.20
C PHE A 16 -10.37 -5.16 11.19
N SER A 17 -10.67 -6.38 10.73
CA SER A 17 -10.71 -7.59 11.56
C SER A 17 -9.69 -8.67 11.15
N VAL A 18 -9.69 -9.78 11.90
CA VAL A 18 -8.83 -10.97 11.70
C VAL A 18 -7.35 -10.66 11.92
N ARG A 19 -6.50 -10.76 10.90
CA ARG A 19 -5.06 -10.62 11.03
C ARG A 19 -4.63 -9.24 10.60
N ARG A 20 -3.80 -8.58 11.41
CA ARG A 20 -3.30 -7.23 11.15
C ARG A 20 -1.80 -7.17 10.92
N ILE A 21 -1.37 -6.44 9.89
CA ILE A 21 0.02 -6.00 9.70
C ILE A 21 0.07 -4.48 9.86
N LEU A 22 1.12 -3.97 10.51
CA LEU A 22 1.29 -2.55 10.79
C LEU A 22 2.66 -2.06 10.33
N PHE A 23 2.67 -1.02 9.50
CA PHE A 23 3.87 -0.29 9.10
C PHE A 23 3.82 1.13 9.70
N ARG A 24 4.91 1.56 10.32
CA ARG A 24 5.07 2.90 10.91
C ARG A 24 6.36 3.51 10.38
N ARG A 25 6.32 4.02 9.15
CA ARG A 25 7.49 4.60 8.47
C ARG A 25 7.00 5.52 7.36
N GLY A 26 7.78 6.56 7.08
CA GLY A 26 7.56 7.52 6.02
C GLY A 26 7.28 6.97 4.62
N GLY A 27 7.84 5.80 4.29
CA GLY A 27 7.59 5.11 3.05
C GLY A 27 8.14 3.69 3.07
N VAL A 28 7.40 2.77 2.45
CA VAL A 28 7.76 1.36 2.34
C VAL A 28 7.22 0.79 1.03
N ALA A 29 8.01 -0.05 0.37
CA ALA A 29 7.60 -0.81 -0.79
C ALA A 29 7.81 -2.29 -0.51
N VAL A 30 6.73 -3.07 -0.49
CA VAL A 30 6.77 -4.52 -0.29
C VAL A 30 6.59 -5.18 -1.64
N ARG A 31 7.64 -5.84 -2.14
CA ARG A 31 7.61 -6.51 -3.45
C ARG A 31 6.78 -7.78 -3.47
N ASP A 32 6.71 -8.47 -2.34
CA ASP A 32 5.91 -9.66 -2.17
C ASP A 32 5.37 -9.74 -0.74
N LEU A 33 4.04 -9.76 -0.61
CA LEU A 33 3.36 -9.96 0.66
C LEU A 33 3.48 -11.40 1.18
N GLY A 34 3.98 -12.34 0.36
CA GLY A 34 4.43 -13.66 0.77
C GLY A 34 5.47 -13.61 1.89
N ALA A 35 6.34 -12.59 1.92
CA ALA A 35 7.29 -12.35 3.02
C ALA A 35 6.61 -12.20 4.40
N PHE A 36 5.34 -11.84 4.41
CA PHE A 36 4.52 -11.73 5.62
C PHE A 36 3.46 -12.83 5.72
N ARG A 37 3.45 -13.83 4.84
CA ARG A 37 2.34 -14.79 4.69
C ARG A 37 0.99 -14.08 4.53
N PHE A 38 0.95 -12.99 3.76
CA PHE A 38 -0.21 -12.10 3.61
C PHE A 38 -0.58 -11.84 2.15
N ASN A 39 -0.02 -12.65 1.24
CA ASN A 39 -0.34 -12.58 -0.18
C ASN A 39 -1.81 -12.94 -0.40
N ASN A 40 -2.54 -12.12 -1.16
CA ASN A 40 -3.96 -12.32 -1.47
C ASN A 40 -4.88 -12.32 -0.23
N GLU A 41 -4.42 -11.81 0.90
CA GLU A 41 -5.19 -11.79 2.14
C GLU A 41 -5.90 -10.45 2.37
N LEU A 42 -5.40 -9.34 1.80
CA LEU A 42 -5.86 -8.00 2.13
C LEU A 42 -7.34 -7.78 1.79
N SER A 43 -8.13 -7.37 2.80
CA SER A 43 -9.56 -7.05 2.66
C SER A 43 -9.95 -5.66 3.19
N SER A 44 -9.20 -5.09 4.13
CA SER A 44 -9.43 -3.73 4.61
C SER A 44 -8.14 -3.06 5.08
N PHE A 45 -8.10 -1.72 5.09
CA PHE A 45 -6.91 -0.98 5.55
C PHE A 45 -7.23 0.39 6.12
N ARG A 46 -6.27 0.92 6.88
CA ARG A 46 -6.25 2.30 7.37
C ARG A 46 -4.91 2.91 7.01
N LEU A 47 -4.99 4.03 6.32
CA LEU A 47 -3.86 4.82 5.86
C LEU A 47 -3.90 6.16 6.59
N ARG A 48 -2.81 6.53 7.23
CA ARG A 48 -2.72 7.81 7.93
C ARG A 48 -1.34 8.42 7.73
N ASN A 49 -1.29 9.70 7.38
CA ASN A 49 -0.11 10.53 7.59
C ASN A 49 -0.43 11.45 8.78
N VAL A 50 0.35 11.33 9.85
CA VAL A 50 0.09 12.05 11.11
C VAL A 50 0.47 13.52 11.00
N VAL A 51 1.47 13.83 10.17
CA VAL A 51 1.98 15.19 9.99
C VAL A 51 1.15 15.96 8.98
N GLN A 52 0.88 15.35 7.83
CA GLN A 52 0.18 16.00 6.72
C GLN A 52 -0.83 15.04 6.10
N SER A 53 -2.08 15.10 6.57
CA SER A 53 -3.10 14.10 6.28
C SER A 53 -3.45 13.96 4.79
N SER A 54 -3.24 15.01 3.99
CA SER A 54 -3.47 15.06 2.54
C SER A 54 -2.31 14.52 1.71
N GLU A 55 -1.12 14.32 2.29
CA GLU A 55 0.10 13.94 1.58
C GLU A 55 0.51 12.50 1.88
N VAL A 56 -0.20 11.55 1.29
CA VAL A 56 0.15 10.13 1.36
C VAL A 56 -0.44 9.40 0.18
N THR A 57 0.32 8.48 -0.41
CA THR A 57 -0.16 7.59 -1.46
C THR A 57 0.13 6.16 -1.08
N LEU A 58 -0.91 5.34 -1.09
CA LEU A 58 -0.82 3.88 -1.09
C LEU A 58 -1.24 3.38 -2.47
N VAL A 59 -0.37 2.59 -3.11
CA VAL A 59 -0.70 1.84 -4.31
C VAL A 59 -0.62 0.36 -3.98
N ILE A 60 -1.71 -0.37 -4.19
CA ILE A 60 -1.79 -1.82 -4.01
C ILE A 60 -1.90 -2.49 -5.38
N PHE A 61 -1.19 -3.60 -5.56
CA PHE A 61 -1.04 -4.32 -6.82
C PHE A 61 -1.46 -5.77 -6.69
N SER A 62 -2.09 -6.31 -7.74
CA SER A 62 -2.60 -7.69 -7.74
C SER A 62 -1.57 -8.77 -8.03
N ARG A 63 -0.33 -8.37 -8.35
CA ARG A 63 0.81 -9.27 -8.53
C ARG A 63 2.02 -8.75 -7.75
N ILE A 64 2.98 -9.63 -7.54
CA ILE A 64 4.28 -9.28 -6.96
C ILE A 64 5.04 -8.26 -7.84
N ASN A 65 6.08 -7.65 -7.29
CA ASN A 65 6.96 -6.71 -8.00
C ASN A 65 6.23 -5.51 -8.63
N PHE A 66 5.14 -5.06 -7.98
CA PHE A 66 4.33 -3.92 -8.39
C PHE A 66 3.67 -4.08 -9.76
N GLN A 67 3.27 -5.31 -10.09
CA GLN A 67 2.68 -5.68 -11.38
C GLN A 67 1.16 -5.93 -11.28
N GLY A 68 0.52 -6.10 -12.44
CA GLY A 68 -0.91 -6.43 -12.52
C GLY A 68 -1.81 -5.21 -12.34
N SER A 69 -3.10 -5.46 -12.14
CA SER A 69 -4.06 -4.40 -11.82
C SER A 69 -3.71 -3.73 -10.49
N PHE A 70 -4.02 -2.44 -10.36
CA PHE A 70 -3.72 -1.69 -9.15
C PHE A 70 -4.86 -0.77 -8.73
N ARG A 71 -4.88 -0.43 -7.43
CA ARG A 71 -5.72 0.62 -6.86
C ARG A 71 -4.83 1.65 -6.17
N VAL A 72 -5.24 2.92 -6.28
CA VAL A 72 -4.52 4.06 -5.74
C VAL A 72 -5.38 4.72 -4.68
N TYR A 73 -4.82 4.94 -3.50
CA TYR A 73 -5.45 5.61 -2.39
C TYR A 73 -4.58 6.79 -1.97
N ARG A 74 -5.14 8.00 -2.08
CA ARG A 74 -4.47 9.26 -1.73
C ARG A 74 -5.09 9.87 -0.50
N GLY A 75 -4.28 10.51 0.33
CA GLY A 75 -4.72 11.08 1.60
C GLY A 75 -5.04 10.02 2.66
N SER A 76 -5.13 10.47 3.90
CA SER A 76 -5.48 9.62 5.04
C SER A 76 -6.91 9.15 4.92
N GLN A 77 -7.13 7.84 4.97
CA GLN A 77 -8.45 7.25 4.78
C GLN A 77 -8.53 5.85 5.41
N SER A 78 -9.78 5.41 5.61
CA SER A 78 -10.10 4.07 6.12
C SER A 78 -10.99 3.38 5.11
N VAL A 79 -10.52 2.26 4.56
CA VAL A 79 -11.28 1.43 3.63
C VAL A 79 -11.68 0.16 4.35
N ALA A 80 -12.96 0.07 4.74
CA ALA A 80 -13.48 -1.04 5.52
C ALA A 80 -13.72 -2.32 4.69
N ASN A 81 -13.88 -2.20 3.37
CA ASN A 81 -14.09 -3.35 2.48
C ASN A 81 -13.53 -3.06 1.09
N LEU A 82 -12.47 -3.77 0.70
CA LEU A 82 -11.88 -3.70 -0.65
C LEU A 82 -12.76 -4.37 -1.72
N GLY A 83 -13.73 -5.19 -1.33
CA GLY A 83 -14.76 -5.73 -2.22
C GLY A 83 -15.53 -4.64 -2.95
N ASN A 84 -15.77 -3.48 -2.31
CA ASN A 84 -16.43 -2.33 -2.93
C ASN A 84 -15.61 -1.74 -4.10
N ALA A 85 -14.32 -2.05 -4.17
CA ALA A 85 -13.42 -1.64 -5.24
C ALA A 85 -13.01 -2.83 -6.15
N ASN A 86 -13.70 -3.98 -6.05
CA ASN A 86 -13.36 -5.22 -6.75
C ASN A 86 -11.88 -5.61 -6.58
N PHE A 87 -11.34 -5.43 -5.36
CA PHE A 87 -9.91 -5.65 -5.06
C PHE A 87 -9.70 -6.41 -3.75
N ASN A 88 -10.71 -7.17 -3.32
CA ASN A 88 -10.63 -8.02 -2.12
C ASN A 88 -9.76 -9.24 -2.40
N ASN A 89 -8.90 -9.62 -1.45
CA ASN A 89 -8.11 -10.86 -1.52
C ASN A 89 -7.25 -11.04 -2.78
N VAL A 90 -6.81 -9.95 -3.41
CA VAL A 90 -5.94 -10.03 -4.61
C VAL A 90 -4.62 -9.30 -4.44
N THR A 91 -4.41 -8.56 -3.36
CA THR A 91 -3.19 -7.76 -3.21
C THR A 91 -1.98 -8.66 -2.92
N SER A 92 -0.94 -8.51 -3.75
CA SER A 92 0.31 -9.26 -3.63
C SER A 92 1.53 -8.37 -3.40
N SER A 93 1.48 -7.10 -3.78
CA SER A 93 2.55 -6.12 -3.51
C SER A 93 1.98 -4.72 -3.33
N PHE A 94 2.76 -3.82 -2.70
CA PHE A 94 2.31 -2.44 -2.51
C PHE A 94 3.47 -1.45 -2.39
N VAL A 95 3.17 -0.19 -2.69
CA VAL A 95 4.04 0.96 -2.46
C VAL A 95 3.30 1.98 -1.59
N LEU A 96 3.94 2.41 -0.52
CA LEU A 96 3.48 3.44 0.41
C LEU A 96 4.50 4.58 0.44
N VAL A 97 4.05 5.80 0.23
CA VAL A 97 4.85 7.01 0.36
C VAL A 97 4.06 8.12 1.06
N GLY A 98 4.70 8.90 1.92
CA GLY A 98 4.16 10.12 2.53
C GLY A 98 4.30 11.34 1.64
N ARG A 99 3.84 11.19 0.38
CA ARG A 99 3.66 12.26 -0.62
C ARG A 99 2.63 11.82 -1.65
N ASN A 100 2.20 12.74 -2.50
CA ASN A 100 1.30 12.43 -3.60
C ASN A 100 2.08 11.94 -4.82
N LEU A 101 1.83 10.69 -5.26
CA LEU A 101 2.34 10.18 -6.52
C LEU A 101 1.40 10.55 -7.67
N THR A 102 1.98 10.99 -8.78
CA THR A 102 1.25 11.21 -10.04
C THR A 102 0.91 9.88 -10.71
N ASN A 103 -0.08 9.87 -11.59
CA ASN A 103 -0.42 8.67 -12.35
C ASN A 103 0.77 8.19 -13.21
N ALA A 104 1.54 9.12 -13.80
CA ALA A 104 2.74 8.79 -14.56
C ALA A 104 3.81 8.08 -13.72
N GLN A 105 4.04 8.54 -12.49
CA GLN A 105 4.97 7.87 -11.55
C GLN A 105 4.49 6.47 -11.19
N ILE A 106 3.18 6.28 -10.99
CA ILE A 106 2.59 4.98 -10.67
C ILE A 106 2.74 4.02 -11.86
N THR A 107 2.46 4.49 -13.08
CA THR A 107 2.69 3.72 -14.30
C THR A 107 4.17 3.37 -14.49
N GLN A 108 5.08 4.28 -14.16
CA GLN A 108 6.53 4.00 -14.21
C GLN A 108 6.95 2.93 -13.19
N ILE A 109 6.41 2.97 -11.96
CA ILE A 109 6.65 1.92 -10.96
C ILE A 109 6.14 0.58 -11.49
N GLN A 110 4.93 0.57 -12.07
CA GLN A 110 4.33 -0.63 -12.65
C GLN A 110 5.14 -1.16 -13.84
N SER A 111 5.62 -0.31 -14.75
CA SER A 111 6.37 -0.78 -15.92
C SER A 111 7.78 -1.24 -15.60
N THR A 112 8.43 -0.64 -14.59
CA THR A 112 9.83 -0.92 -14.26
C THR A 112 10.02 -1.87 -13.07
N GLY A 113 9.00 -2.05 -12.24
CA GLY A 113 9.12 -2.76 -10.95
C GLY A 113 10.03 -2.04 -9.94
N ARG A 114 10.38 -0.76 -10.20
CA ARG A 114 11.27 0.04 -9.36
C ARG A 114 10.43 0.99 -8.51
N PRO A 115 10.44 0.84 -7.16
CA PRO A 115 9.75 1.77 -6.29
C PRO A 115 10.53 3.10 -6.20
N PRO A 116 9.94 4.15 -5.60
CA PRO A 116 10.64 5.40 -5.33
C PRO A 116 11.94 5.19 -4.53
N GLN A 117 12.94 6.06 -4.72
CA GLN A 117 14.27 5.88 -4.10
C GLN A 117 14.30 6.10 -2.59
N ASP A 118 13.29 6.78 -2.04
CA ASP A 118 13.21 7.25 -0.66
C ASP A 118 12.32 6.36 0.24
N VAL A 119 12.15 5.09 -0.15
CA VAL A 119 11.36 4.12 0.63
C VAL A 119 12.19 2.92 1.05
N LEU A 120 11.84 2.36 2.21
CA LEU A 120 12.36 1.04 2.60
C LEU A 120 11.80 0.00 1.65
N ILE A 121 12.66 -0.84 1.06
CA ILE A 121 12.21 -1.92 0.20
C ILE A 121 12.29 -3.24 0.95
N ILE A 122 11.17 -3.96 1.00
CA ILE A 122 11.08 -5.30 1.57
C ILE A 122 10.95 -6.29 0.41
N ARG A 123 11.85 -7.27 0.42
CA ARG A 123 11.93 -8.37 -0.55
C ARG A 123 11.57 -9.67 0.17
N GLN A 124 11.20 -10.69 -0.60
CA GLN A 124 11.06 -12.06 -0.12
C GLN A 124 12.42 -12.63 0.28
#